data_AF-A0A847MIK2-F1
#
_entry.id   AF-A0A847MIK2-F1
#
_cell.length_a   1.000
_cell.length_b   1.000
_cell.length_c   1.000
_cell.angle_alpha   90.00
_cell.angle_beta   90.00
_cell.angle_gamma   90.00
#
_symmetry.space_group_name_H-M   'P 1'
#
loop_
_entity.id
_entity.type
_entity.pdbx_description
1 polymer ?
#
loop_
_entity_poly.entity_id
_entity_poly.type
_entity_poly.pdbx_seq_one_letter_code
_entity_poly.pdbx_strand_id
1 'polypeptide(L)'
;GGLAFLSVFLIRNLVNSSFGRALKAIREDEVAAQAMGINPFRMKLLAFALSGFFAGMAGGLFVTLISTVSPTLFTFAMTFNLLIIIVLGGLGSITGSVVTAFIFAFLQEILREVEAPHTIGSFTIPGIPGMRMVVFSALLVVLMIFYRRGLFGNKEVSWDFIFRLFKKKEPQA
;
A
#
# COMPACT_ATOMS: atom_id res chain seq x y z
N GLY A 1 13.41 -8.50 4.66
CA GLY A 1 12.55 -8.90 5.79
C GLY A 1 12.62 -7.91 6.94
N GLY A 2 13.69 -7.93 7.74
CA GLY A 2 13.78 -7.17 9.00
C GLY A 2 13.56 -5.65 8.90
N LEU A 3 14.13 -4.99 7.89
CA LEU A 3 13.96 -3.54 7.68
C LEU A 3 12.51 -3.13 7.43
N ALA A 4 11.72 -3.97 6.72
CA ALA A 4 10.31 -3.69 6.48
C ALA A 4 9.50 -3.75 7.77
N PHE A 5 9.73 -4.77 8.60
CA PHE A 5 9.10 -4.87 9.94
C PHE A 5 9.47 -3.70 10.84
N LEU A 6 10.75 -3.32 10.88
CA LEU A 6 11.22 -2.17 11.64
C LEU A 6 10.55 -0.88 11.16
N SER A 7 10.46 -0.67 9.85
CA SER A 7 9.82 0.50 9.25
C SER A 7 8.34 0.59 9.63
N VAL A 8 7.60 -0.52 9.51
CA VAL A 8 6.18 -0.58 9.89
C VAL A 8 6.00 -0.31 11.38
N PHE A 9 6.86 -0.88 12.23
CA PHE A 9 6.83 -0.64 13.67
C PHE A 9 7.08 0.83 14.03
N LEU A 10 8.11 1.46 13.43
CA LEU A 10 8.42 2.87 13.63
C LEU A 10 7.28 3.78 13.17
N ILE A 11 6.71 3.53 11.99
CA ILE A 11 5.59 4.31 11.46
C ILE A 11 4.37 4.16 12.38
N ARG A 12 4.07 2.95 12.86
CA ARG A 12 2.96 2.71 13.78
C ARG A 12 3.11 3.50 15.08
N ASN A 13 4.31 3.49 15.68
CA ASN A 13 4.58 4.28 16.88
C ASN A 13 4.47 5.79 16.59
N LEU A 14 4.96 6.24 15.44
CA LEU A 14 4.89 7.65 15.06
C LEU A 14 3.45 8.13 14.85
N VAL A 15 2.60 7.33 14.21
CA VAL A 15 1.18 7.64 14.00
C VAL A 15 0.39 7.68 15.32
N ASN A 16 0.77 6.85 16.29
CA ASN A 16 0.14 6.83 17.62
C ASN A 16 0.73 7.87 18.60
N SER A 17 1.86 8.48 18.26
CA SER A 17 2.49 9.53 19.06
C SER A 17 1.74 10.88 19.00
N SER A 18 2.20 11.85 19.78
CA SER A 18 1.71 13.24 19.74
C SER A 18 1.81 13.85 18.34
N PHE A 19 2.84 13.49 17.56
CA PHE A 19 3.04 13.96 16.19
C PHE A 19 1.91 13.48 15.26
N GLY A 20 1.57 12.20 15.29
CA GLY A 20 0.49 11.63 14.49
C GLY A 20 -0.89 12.18 14.87
N ARG A 21 -1.13 12.41 16.17
CA ARG A 21 -2.36 13.05 16.66
C ARG A 21 -2.51 14.49 16.15
N ALA A 22 -1.43 15.26 16.16
CA ALA A 22 -1.44 16.62 15.64
C ALA A 22 -1.66 16.68 14.12
N LEU A 23 -1.10 15.73 13.35
CA LEU A 23 -1.39 15.58 11.93
C LEU A 23 -2.86 15.22 11.65
N LYS A 24 -3.47 14.38 12.49
CA LYS A 24 -4.91 14.09 12.41
C LYS A 24 -5.75 15.35 12.67
N ALA A 25 -5.40 16.16 13.66
CA ALA A 25 -6.08 17.43 13.93
C ALA A 25 -5.98 18.41 12.74
N ILE A 26 -4.80 18.55 12.14
CA ILE A 26 -4.60 19.38 10.94
C ILE A 26 -5.44 18.87 9.75
N ARG A 27 -5.62 17.55 9.63
CA ARG A 27 -6.45 16.94 8.57
C ARG A 27 -7.95 17.22 8.75
N GLU A 28 -8.42 17.37 9.99
CA GLU A 28 -9.83 17.67 10.29
C GLU A 28 -10.15 19.15 10.08
N ASP A 29 -9.38 20.04 10.72
CA ASP A 29 -9.48 21.49 10.54
C ASP A 29 -8.14 22.15 10.83
N GLU A 30 -7.52 22.67 9.77
CA GLU A 30 -6.21 23.33 9.85
C GLU A 30 -6.28 24.66 10.61
N VAL A 31 -7.38 25.40 10.50
CA VAL A 31 -7.55 26.70 11.16
C VAL A 31 -7.74 26.48 12.66
N ALA A 32 -8.56 25.50 13.04
CA ALA A 32 -8.72 25.13 14.44
C ALA A 32 -7.41 24.59 15.05
N ALA A 33 -6.66 23.76 14.33
CA ALA A 33 -5.37 23.26 14.79
C ALA A 33 -4.36 24.41 15.04
N GLN A 34 -4.36 25.43 14.17
CA GLN A 34 -3.56 26.65 14.35
C GLN A 34 -3.97 27.43 15.59
N ALA A 35 -5.27 27.60 15.84
CA ALA A 35 -5.78 28.25 17.04
C ALA A 35 -5.38 27.53 18.34
N MET A 36 -5.21 26.20 18.28
CA MET A 36 -4.73 25.36 19.38
C MET A 36 -3.18 25.35 19.52
N GLY A 37 -2.47 26.21 18.78
CA GLY A 37 -1.02 26.36 18.89
C GLY A 37 -0.19 25.36 18.06
N ILE A 38 -0.82 24.57 17.20
CA ILE A 38 -0.11 23.65 16.29
C ILE A 38 0.30 24.42 15.04
N ASN A 39 1.58 24.40 14.67
CA ASN A 39 2.05 25.00 13.42
C ASN A 39 1.94 23.99 12.24
N PRO A 40 0.99 24.15 11.29
CA PRO A 40 0.76 23.14 10.26
C PRO A 40 1.89 23.07 9.25
N PHE A 41 2.56 24.20 8.97
CA PHE A 41 3.70 24.24 8.07
C PHE A 41 4.83 23.32 8.57
N ARG A 42 5.22 23.46 9.84
CA ARG A 42 6.25 22.61 10.45
C ARG A 42 5.84 21.13 10.46
N MET A 43 4.58 20.83 10.79
CA MET A 43 4.10 19.46 10.85
C MET A 43 4.03 18.80 9.46
N LYS A 44 3.55 19.53 8.45
CA LYS A 44 3.51 19.06 7.05
C LYS A 44 4.92 18.89 6.48
N LEU A 45 5.84 19.80 6.79
CA LEU A 45 7.25 19.69 6.35
C LEU A 45 7.93 18.46 6.94
N LEU A 46 7.74 18.20 8.24
CA LEU A 46 8.24 16.98 8.89
C LEU A 46 7.62 15.72 8.29
N ALA A 47 6.31 15.72 8.03
CA ALA A 47 5.64 14.59 7.39
C ALA A 47 6.19 14.32 5.97
N PHE A 48 6.47 15.38 5.20
CA PHE A 48 7.09 15.27 3.88
C PHE A 48 8.52 14.71 3.96
N ALA A 49 9.34 15.24 4.87
CA ALA A 49 10.72 14.76 5.07
C ALA A 49 10.76 13.29 5.50
N LEU A 50 9.87 12.88 6.42
CA LEU A 50 9.72 11.49 6.85
C LEU A 50 9.29 10.59 5.69
N SER A 51 8.32 11.02 4.88
CA SER A 51 7.91 10.27 3.68
C SER A 51 9.08 10.07 2.72
N GLY A 52 9.87 11.13 2.46
CA GLY A 52 11.05 11.07 1.62
C GLY A 52 12.12 10.12 2.17
N PHE A 53 12.34 10.11 3.48
CA PHE A 53 13.27 9.19 4.14
C PHE A 53 12.88 7.71 3.91
N PHE A 54 11.61 7.35 4.15
CA PHE A 54 11.14 5.98 3.95
C PHE A 54 11.12 5.59 2.45
N ALA A 55 10.75 6.51 1.56
CA ALA A 55 10.79 6.28 0.12
C ALA A 55 12.22 6.05 -0.38
N GLY A 56 13.19 6.83 0.09
CA GLY A 56 14.61 6.66 -0.23
C GLY A 56 15.17 5.34 0.27
N MET A 57 14.85 4.95 1.51
CA MET A 57 15.24 3.65 2.07
C MET A 57 14.64 2.48 1.27
N ALA A 58 13.36 2.58 0.87
CA ALA A 58 12.71 1.57 0.05
C ALA A 58 13.35 1.46 -1.34
N GLY A 59 13.66 2.60 -1.99
CA GLY A 59 14.32 2.63 -3.30
C GLY A 59 15.74 2.07 -3.27
N GLY A 60 16.53 2.41 -2.24
CA GLY A 60 17.87 1.85 -2.04
C GLY A 60 17.83 0.33 -1.88
N LEU A 61 16.91 -0.17 -1.04
CA LEU A 61 16.71 -1.61 -0.86
C LEU A 61 16.26 -2.31 -2.15
N PHE A 62 15.37 -1.67 -2.92
CA PHE A 62 14.89 -2.19 -4.20
C PHE A 62 16.03 -2.38 -5.19
N VAL A 63 16.89 -1.36 -5.36
CA VAL A 63 18.06 -1.42 -6.26
C VAL A 63 19.03 -2.51 -5.85
N THR A 64 19.32 -2.66 -4.55
CA THR A 64 20.19 -3.72 -4.05
C THR A 64 19.62 -5.11 -4.34
N LEU A 65 18.30 -5.29 -4.28
CA LEU A 65 17.64 -6.56 -4.57
C LEU A 65 17.78 -6.97 -6.04
N ILE A 66 17.58 -6.03 -6.96
CA ILE A 66 17.64 -6.29 -8.41
C ILE A 66 19.06 -6.24 -8.98
N SER A 67 20.05 -5.79 -8.19
CA SER A 67 21.48 -5.68 -8.54
C SER A 67 21.78 -4.87 -9.82
N THR A 68 20.81 -4.11 -10.33
CA THR A 68 20.91 -3.35 -11.57
C THR A 68 20.14 -2.05 -11.41
N VAL A 69 20.72 -0.94 -11.87
CA VAL A 69 20.03 0.36 -11.92
C VAL A 69 19.70 0.66 -13.36
N SER A 70 18.41 0.68 -13.68
CA SER A 70 17.92 1.15 -14.98
C SER A 70 16.75 2.13 -14.78
N PRO A 71 16.72 3.26 -15.50
CA PRO A 71 15.59 4.20 -15.46
C PRO A 71 14.30 3.56 -15.98
N THR A 72 14.37 2.47 -16.74
CA THR A 72 13.20 1.75 -17.25
C THR A 72 12.40 1.03 -16.16
N LEU A 73 12.94 0.91 -14.96
CA LEU A 73 12.24 0.32 -13.80
C LEU A 73 11.34 1.35 -13.09
N PHE A 74 11.71 2.63 -13.16
CA PHE A 74 11.01 3.74 -12.52
C PHE A 74 10.04 4.40 -13.51
N THR A 75 9.13 3.60 -14.05
CA THR A 75 8.11 4.06 -14.99
C THR A 75 6.84 4.53 -14.28
N PHE A 76 5.97 5.24 -14.99
CA PHE A 76 4.65 5.61 -14.49
C PHE A 76 3.85 4.41 -13.98
N ALA A 77 4.01 3.24 -14.58
CA ALA A 77 3.38 2.01 -14.13
C ALA A 77 3.74 1.66 -12.68
N MET A 78 4.98 1.91 -12.25
CA MET A 78 5.40 1.68 -10.86
C MET A 78 4.64 2.61 -9.89
N THR A 79 4.47 3.88 -10.23
CA THR A 79 3.70 4.83 -9.42
C THR A 79 2.23 4.41 -9.31
N PHE A 80 1.61 3.99 -10.42
CA PHE A 80 0.23 3.49 -10.39
C PHE A 80 0.09 2.21 -9.55
N ASN A 81 1.05 1.28 -9.63
CA ASN A 81 1.05 0.09 -8.79
C ASN A 81 1.08 0.46 -7.29
N LEU A 82 1.91 1.43 -6.90
CA LEU A 82 1.94 1.94 -5.52
C LEU A 82 0.60 2.60 -5.13
N LEU A 83 -0.01 3.39 -6.02
CA LEU A 83 -1.32 3.99 -5.78
C LEU A 83 -2.40 2.93 -5.59
N ILE A 84 -2.42 1.88 -6.41
CA ILE A 84 -3.38 0.77 -6.27
C ILE A 84 -3.21 0.11 -4.90
N ILE A 85 -1.98 -0.18 -4.49
CA ILE A 85 -1.72 -0.81 -3.19
C ILE A 85 -2.25 0.06 -2.03
N ILE A 86 -1.99 1.36 -2.07
CA ILE A 86 -2.38 2.29 -1.01
C ILE A 86 -3.89 2.53 -1.01
N VAL A 87 -4.51 2.67 -2.20
CA VAL A 87 -5.95 2.92 -2.33
C VAL A 87 -6.76 1.68 -1.96
N LEU A 88 -6.34 0.49 -2.42
CA LEU A 88 -7.00 -0.78 -2.06
C LEU A 88 -6.81 -1.08 -0.56
N GLY A 89 -5.63 -0.80 -0.01
CA GLY A 89 -5.37 -0.91 1.43
C GLY A 89 -6.10 0.12 2.29
N GLY A 90 -6.42 1.29 1.75
CA GLY A 90 -7.06 2.40 2.45
C GLY A 90 -6.06 3.43 2.96
N LEU A 91 -6.33 4.71 2.69
CA LEU A 91 -5.46 5.86 3.00
C LEU A 91 -5.16 6.06 4.50
N GLY A 92 -5.90 5.39 5.40
CA GLY A 92 -5.76 5.53 6.85
C GLY A 92 -5.33 4.26 7.58
N SER A 93 -5.05 3.15 6.87
CA SER A 93 -4.75 1.86 7.50
C SER A 93 -3.38 1.33 7.08
N ILE A 94 -2.43 1.32 8.02
CA ILE A 94 -1.08 0.78 7.80
C ILE A 94 -1.18 -0.74 7.55
N THR A 95 -1.93 -1.46 8.38
CA THR A 95 -2.10 -2.91 8.25
C THR A 95 -2.84 -3.29 6.97
N GLY A 96 -3.86 -2.51 6.58
CA GLY A 96 -4.56 -2.69 5.31
C GLY A 96 -3.65 -2.53 4.10
N SER A 97 -2.76 -1.53 4.12
CA SER A 97 -1.76 -1.31 3.07
C SER A 97 -0.75 -2.46 2.98
N VAL A 98 -0.28 -2.99 4.10
CA VAL A 98 0.67 -4.13 4.13
C VAL A 98 0.02 -5.39 3.58
N VAL A 99 -1.18 -5.76 4.04
CA VAL A 99 -1.91 -6.94 3.55
C VAL A 99 -2.17 -6.83 2.05
N THR A 100 -2.58 -5.65 1.60
CA THR A 100 -2.81 -5.36 0.20
C THR A 100 -1.54 -5.48 -0.64
N ALA A 101 -0.40 -5.00 -0.14
CA ALA A 101 0.87 -5.14 -0.85
C ALA A 101 1.22 -6.62 -1.11
N PHE A 102 0.96 -7.51 -0.15
CA PHE A 102 1.13 -8.95 -0.35
C PHE A 102 0.15 -9.50 -1.40
N ILE A 103 -1.14 -9.18 -1.28
CA ILE A 103 -2.16 -9.62 -2.25
C ILE A 103 -1.80 -9.14 -3.66
N PHE A 104 -1.37 -7.89 -3.78
CA PHE A 104 -0.98 -7.30 -5.05
C PHE A 104 0.29 -7.94 -5.62
N ALA A 105 1.26 -8.30 -4.77
CA ALA A 105 2.44 -9.05 -5.21
C ALA A 105 2.08 -10.46 -5.72
N PHE A 106 1.17 -11.16 -5.05
CA PHE A 106 0.64 -12.44 -5.54
C PHE A 106 -0.11 -12.27 -6.86
N LEU A 107 -0.92 -11.22 -6.98
CA LEU A 107 -1.64 -10.90 -8.21
C LEU A 107 -0.67 -10.64 -9.36
N GLN A 108 0.39 -9.88 -9.14
CA GLN A 108 1.46 -9.62 -10.12
C GLN A 108 2.09 -10.92 -10.62
N GLU A 109 2.35 -11.87 -9.73
CA GLU A 109 2.95 -13.15 -10.08
C GLU A 109 2.01 -14.00 -10.93
N ILE A 110 0.72 -14.07 -10.57
CA ILE A 110 -0.30 -14.78 -11.37
C ILE A 110 -0.45 -14.16 -12.75
N LEU A 111 -0.50 -12.82 -12.84
CA LEU A 111 -0.58 -12.14 -14.14
C LEU A 111 0.68 -12.34 -14.97
N ARG A 112 1.85 -12.44 -14.33
CA ARG A 112 3.11 -12.72 -15.02
C ARG A 112 3.08 -14.09 -15.69
N GLU A 113 2.56 -15.11 -15.00
CA GLU A 113 2.36 -16.43 -15.59
C GLU A 113 1.40 -16.36 -16.78
N VAL A 114 0.26 -15.68 -16.65
CA VAL A 114 -0.74 -15.56 -17.73
C VAL A 114 -0.23 -14.76 -18.94
N GLU A 115 0.67 -13.79 -18.74
CA GLU A 115 1.36 -13.08 -19.82
C GLU A 115 2.50 -13.89 -20.46
N ALA A 116 3.01 -14.92 -19.77
CA ALA A 116 4.07 -15.75 -20.32
C ALA A 116 3.50 -16.63 -21.46
N PRO A 117 4.24 -16.81 -22.56
CA PRO A 117 3.85 -17.77 -23.59
C PRO A 117 3.82 -19.17 -22.99
N HIS A 118 2.63 -19.73 -22.81
CA HIS A 118 2.49 -21.12 -22.37
C HIS A 118 2.52 -22.04 -23.59
N THR A 119 3.54 -22.90 -23.65
CA THR A 119 3.62 -24.02 -24.59
C THR A 119 3.06 -25.27 -23.91
N ILE A 120 1.78 -25.58 -24.17
CA ILE A 120 1.19 -26.86 -23.74
C ILE A 120 1.32 -27.82 -24.93
N GLY A 121 2.35 -28.66 -24.92
CA GLY A 121 2.64 -29.59 -26.02
C GLY A 121 3.01 -28.86 -27.32
N SER A 122 2.24 -29.06 -28.39
CA SER A 122 2.46 -28.47 -29.73
C SER A 122 1.70 -27.16 -29.97
N PHE A 123 0.90 -26.70 -29.00
CA PHE A 123 0.14 -25.45 -29.09
C PHE A 123 0.90 -24.34 -28.37
N THR A 124 1.46 -23.41 -29.13
CA THR A 124 2.08 -22.18 -28.61
C THR A 124 1.02 -21.10 -28.52
N ILE A 125 0.54 -20.80 -27.31
CA ILE A 125 -0.33 -19.64 -27.11
C ILE A 125 0.59 -18.41 -27.01
N PRO A 126 0.54 -17.46 -27.95
CA PRO A 126 1.31 -16.23 -27.82
C PRO A 126 0.77 -15.46 -26.62
N GLY A 127 1.61 -15.30 -25.58
CA GLY A 127 1.30 -14.44 -24.45
C GLY A 127 1.05 -13.01 -24.95
N ILE A 128 -0.06 -12.40 -24.54
CA ILE A 128 -0.42 -11.04 -24.97
C ILE A 128 0.41 -10.05 -24.14
N PRO A 129 1.41 -9.36 -24.71
CA PRO A 129 2.24 -8.44 -23.96
C PRO A 129 1.42 -7.20 -23.56
N GLY A 130 1.48 -6.80 -22.28
CA GLY A 130 0.85 -5.56 -21.80
C GLY A 130 -0.53 -5.73 -21.17
N MET A 131 -1.05 -6.96 -21.09
CA MET A 131 -2.30 -7.29 -20.39
C MET A 131 -2.27 -6.85 -18.92
N ARG A 132 -1.11 -6.92 -18.27
CA ARG A 132 -0.88 -6.46 -16.91
C ARG A 132 -1.17 -4.97 -16.72
N MET A 133 -0.78 -4.13 -17.68
CA MET A 133 -1.07 -2.68 -17.60
C MET A 133 -2.57 -2.40 -17.76
N VAL A 134 -3.25 -3.15 -18.63
CA VAL A 134 -4.70 -3.05 -18.83
C VAL A 134 -5.44 -3.51 -17.59
N VAL A 135 -5.05 -4.65 -17.02
CA VAL A 135 -5.70 -5.18 -15.81
C VAL A 135 -5.50 -4.22 -14.64
N PHE A 136 -4.31 -3.67 -14.43
CA PHE A 136 -4.09 -2.73 -13.31
C PHE A 136 -4.79 -1.39 -13.49
N SER A 137 -4.85 -0.85 -14.71
CA SER A 137 -5.60 0.38 -14.98
C SER A 137 -7.10 0.17 -14.80
N ALA A 138 -7.65 -0.94 -15.28
CA ALA A 138 -9.03 -1.33 -15.02
C ALA A 138 -9.30 -1.54 -13.52
N LEU A 139 -8.39 -2.23 -12.83
CA LEU A 139 -8.49 -2.48 -11.39
C LEU A 139 -8.50 -1.17 -10.60
N LEU A 140 -7.65 -0.20 -10.96
CA LEU A 140 -7.66 1.13 -10.36
C LEU A 140 -9.00 1.84 -10.55
N VAL A 141 -9.54 1.86 -11.78
CA VAL A 141 -10.84 2.48 -12.08
C VAL A 141 -11.96 1.81 -11.28
N VAL A 142 -12.00 0.48 -11.27
CA VAL A 142 -12.97 -0.30 -10.50
C VAL A 142 -12.85 0.04 -9.01
N LEU A 143 -11.64 0.13 -8.45
CA LEU A 143 -11.44 0.50 -7.05
C LEU A 143 -11.92 1.92 -6.75
N MET A 144 -11.67 2.89 -7.63
CA MET A 144 -12.16 4.26 -7.42
C MET A 144 -13.69 4.33 -7.43
N ILE A 145 -14.34 3.51 -8.24
CA ILE A 145 -15.81 3.47 -8.34
C ILE A 145 -16.41 2.74 -7.13
N PHE A 146 -15.93 1.55 -6.80
CA PHE A 146 -16.55 0.69 -5.79
C PHE A 146 -16.03 0.94 -4.37
N TYR A 147 -14.78 1.36 -4.20
CA TYR A 147 -14.08 1.41 -2.92
C TYR A 147 -13.49 2.78 -2.61
N ARG A 148 -14.32 3.83 -2.62
CA ARG A 148 -13.93 5.23 -2.35
C ARG A 148 -13.22 5.49 -1.00
N ARG A 149 -13.25 4.52 -0.07
CA ARG A 149 -12.54 4.56 1.24
C ARG A 149 -11.42 3.50 1.37
N GLY A 150 -11.21 2.63 0.38
CA GLY A 150 -10.33 1.44 0.46
C GLY A 150 -10.91 0.28 1.28
N LEU A 151 -10.36 -0.92 1.17
CA LEU A 151 -10.89 -2.14 1.82
C LEU A 151 -10.90 -2.04 3.35
N PHE A 152 -9.92 -1.37 3.93
CA PHE A 152 -9.77 -1.26 5.39
C PHE A 152 -10.10 0.13 5.96
N GLY A 153 -10.40 1.11 5.09
CA GLY A 153 -10.83 2.44 5.52
C GLY A 153 -9.82 3.17 6.41
N ASN A 154 -10.31 3.74 7.52
CA ASN A 154 -9.52 4.39 8.56
C ASN A 154 -9.29 3.49 9.79
N LYS A 155 -9.73 2.22 9.75
CA LYS A 155 -9.58 1.30 10.89
C LYS A 155 -8.31 0.48 10.68
N GLU A 156 -7.38 0.54 11.63
CA GLU A 156 -6.34 -0.47 11.71
C GLU A 156 -7.02 -1.83 11.90
N VAL A 157 -6.62 -2.84 11.12
CA VAL A 157 -7.03 -4.22 11.35
C VAL A 157 -6.56 -4.61 12.75
N SER A 158 -7.46 -4.54 13.73
CA SER A 158 -7.22 -5.17 15.01
C SER A 158 -7.24 -6.68 14.79
N TRP A 159 -6.26 -7.38 15.34
CA TRP A 159 -6.20 -8.84 15.34
C TRP A 159 -7.50 -9.47 15.91
N ASP A 160 -8.25 -8.73 16.73
CA ASP A 160 -9.57 -9.13 17.23
C ASP A 160 -10.61 -9.39 16.12
N PHE A 161 -10.54 -8.70 14.98
CA PHE A 161 -11.47 -8.91 13.87
C PHE A 161 -11.23 -10.25 13.16
N ILE A 162 -9.95 -10.60 12.97
CA ILE A 162 -9.53 -11.88 12.37
C ILE A 162 -9.85 -13.04 13.33
N PHE A 163 -9.54 -12.89 14.62
CA PHE A 163 -9.88 -13.90 15.63
C PHE A 163 -11.39 -14.06 15.80
N ARG A 164 -12.20 -13.00 15.67
CA ARG A 164 -13.67 -13.11 15.68
C ARG A 164 -14.25 -13.84 14.46
N LEU A 165 -13.62 -13.71 13.29
CA LEU A 165 -13.98 -14.46 12.08
C LEU A 165 -13.69 -15.95 12.23
N PHE A 166 -12.58 -16.31 12.90
CA PHE A 166 -12.25 -17.70 13.21
C PHE A 166 -13.05 -18.28 14.39
N LYS A 167 -13.47 -17.46 15.35
CA LYS A 167 -14.21 -17.91 16.55
C LYS A 167 -15.71 -18.11 16.33
N LYS A 168 -16.26 -17.81 15.14
CA LYS A 168 -17.70 -18.01 14.81
C LYS A 168 -18.02 -19.44 14.34
N LYS A 169 -17.24 -20.44 14.75
CA LYS A 169 -17.45 -21.86 14.45
C LYS A 169 -17.31 -22.75 15.69
N GLU A 170 -18.05 -22.44 16.75
CA GLU A 170 -18.49 -23.47 17.68
C GLU A 170 -20.03 -23.42 17.72
N PRO A 171 -20.73 -24.42 17.14
CA PRO A 171 -22.16 -24.55 17.32
C PRO A 171 -22.41 -24.98 18.76
N GLN A 172 -23.21 -24.19 19.48
CA GLN A 172 -23.84 -24.63 20.72
C GLN A 172 -24.86 -25.71 20.36
N ALA A 173 -24.59 -26.95 20.73
CA ALA A 173 -25.53 -28.06 20.83
C ALA A 173 -25.25 -28.80 22.13
#